data_AF-A0A9Q8QGJ3-F1
#
_entry.id   AF-A0A9Q8QGJ3-F1
#
_cell.length_a   1.000
_cell.length_b   1.000
_cell.length_c   1.000
_cell.angle_alpha   90.00
_cell.angle_beta   90.00
_cell.angle_gamma   90.00
#
_symmetry.space_group_name_H-M   'P 1'
#
loop_
_entity.id
_entity.type
_entity.pdbx_description
1 polymer ?
#
loop_
_entity_poly.entity_id
_entity_poly.type
_entity_poly.pdbx_seq_one_letter_code
_entity_poly.pdbx_strand_id
1 'polypeptide(L)'
;MSFFSSLFGAGSAAGAAAAHPLRLAISTLKATCLAHLAFTHLVQLSPASGPSMLPTFSVHGDWIAADMTARRGGGISSSSSGDSSGGGGSGSGSGGAYNRLRVGDLVLYKIPISDSQHGVKRLVGLPGDYVSLGTPGEDGEEQMIQVPQGHCWIVGDNLPASRDSRQFGPLPLALVQGKIIAKVLPWRERHWIRNGLDPVPSPGSGPSPGPSS
;
A
#
# COMPACT_ATOMS: atom_id res chain seq x y z
N MET A 1 43.70 -56.89 6.34
CA MET A 1 43.16 -57.06 7.70
C MET A 1 43.55 -55.79 8.47
N SER A 2 42.70 -54.85 8.86
CA SER A 2 41.26 -54.85 9.07
C SER A 2 40.73 -53.42 8.96
N PHE A 3 39.51 -53.31 8.41
CA PHE A 3 38.69 -52.11 8.30
C PHE A 3 38.29 -51.58 9.70
N PHE A 4 38.33 -50.26 9.91
CA PHE A 4 37.63 -49.60 11.01
C PHE A 4 36.48 -48.76 10.43
N SER A 5 35.25 -49.23 10.63
CA SER A 5 34.01 -48.59 10.19
C SER A 5 33.53 -47.56 11.21
N SER A 6 33.00 -46.45 10.65
CA SER A 6 31.84 -45.68 11.09
C SER A 6 31.77 -45.22 12.55
N LEU A 7 32.16 -43.96 12.72
CA LEU A 7 31.88 -43.12 13.89
C LEU A 7 30.49 -42.48 13.73
N PHE A 8 29.71 -42.48 14.82
CA PHE A 8 28.48 -41.71 15.06
C PHE A 8 27.17 -42.20 14.43
N GLY A 9 26.63 -43.28 15.00
CA GLY A 9 25.21 -43.39 15.31
C GLY A 9 24.98 -43.27 16.81
N ALA A 10 24.29 -42.22 17.27
CA ALA A 10 23.48 -42.17 18.50
C ALA A 10 23.02 -40.72 18.75
N GLY A 11 21.70 -40.51 18.88
CA GLY A 11 21.14 -39.21 19.23
C GLY A 11 19.61 -39.21 19.32
N SER A 12 19.07 -40.13 20.13
CA SER A 12 17.65 -40.22 20.49
C SER A 12 17.15 -38.96 21.20
N ALA A 13 15.96 -38.49 20.83
CA ALA A 13 15.04 -37.83 21.76
C ALA A 13 13.60 -37.95 21.26
N ALA A 14 13.10 -39.20 21.26
CA ALA A 14 11.67 -39.44 21.43
C ALA A 14 11.26 -38.90 22.82
N GLY A 15 10.58 -37.76 22.84
CA GLY A 15 10.14 -37.10 24.06
C GLY A 15 8.84 -36.33 23.85
N ALA A 16 7.73 -36.95 24.27
CA ALA A 16 6.41 -36.37 24.52
C ALA A 16 5.60 -35.83 23.33
N ALA A 17 5.00 -36.73 22.54
CA ALA A 17 3.84 -36.40 21.71
C ALA A 17 2.64 -37.33 21.98
N ALA A 18 2.37 -37.64 23.25
CA ALA A 18 1.10 -38.21 23.67
C ALA A 18 0.11 -37.06 23.97
N ALA A 19 -0.33 -36.36 22.92
CA ALA A 19 -1.42 -35.37 23.01
C ALA A 19 -2.16 -35.25 21.67
N HIS A 20 -2.92 -36.30 21.35
CA HIS A 20 -4.04 -36.36 20.40
C HIS A 20 -3.79 -35.94 18.93
N PRO A 21 -3.74 -36.88 17.96
CA PRO A 21 -3.67 -36.56 16.52
C PRO A 21 -4.83 -35.66 16.06
N LEU A 22 -5.99 -35.72 16.73
CA LEU A 22 -7.13 -34.83 16.51
C LEU A 22 -6.84 -33.36 16.85
N ARG A 23 -6.02 -33.07 17.88
CA ARG A 23 -5.67 -31.68 18.22
C ARG A 23 -4.75 -31.07 17.17
N LEU A 24 -3.81 -31.86 16.63
CA LEU A 24 -2.96 -31.45 15.53
C LEU A 24 -3.79 -31.20 14.26
N ALA A 25 -4.71 -32.11 13.92
CA ALA A 25 -5.60 -31.96 12.76
C ALA A 25 -6.53 -30.74 12.87
N ILE A 26 -7.09 -30.45 14.04
CA ILE A 26 -7.91 -29.24 14.26
C ILE A 26 -7.03 -27.98 14.16
N SER A 27 -5.79 -28.02 14.66
CA SER A 27 -4.85 -26.89 14.58
C SER A 27 -4.44 -26.58 13.15
N THR A 28 -4.14 -27.60 12.34
CA THR A 28 -3.80 -27.40 10.92
C THR A 28 -5.00 -26.89 10.13
N LEU A 29 -6.21 -27.43 10.37
CA LEU A 29 -7.44 -26.94 9.73
C LEU A 29 -7.70 -25.47 10.07
N LYS A 30 -7.55 -25.07 11.34
CA LYS A 30 -7.67 -23.67 11.77
C LYS A 30 -6.61 -22.79 11.12
N ALA A 31 -5.35 -23.24 11.07
CA ALA A 31 -4.26 -22.48 10.45
C ALA A 31 -4.50 -22.28 8.94
N THR A 32 -4.89 -23.33 8.22
CA THR A 32 -5.21 -23.26 6.79
C THR A 32 -6.43 -22.38 6.54
N CYS A 33 -7.48 -22.49 7.36
CA CYS A 33 -8.67 -21.64 7.26
C CYS A 33 -8.33 -20.17 7.52
N LEU A 34 -7.54 -19.88 8.57
CA LEU A 34 -7.10 -18.52 8.89
C LEU A 34 -6.18 -17.96 7.80
N ALA A 35 -5.26 -18.76 7.27
CA ALA A 35 -4.42 -18.37 6.14
C ALA A 35 -5.25 -18.11 4.88
N HIS A 36 -6.22 -18.96 4.57
CA HIS A 36 -7.12 -18.78 3.44
C HIS A 36 -7.98 -17.53 3.59
N LEU A 37 -8.56 -17.28 4.78
CA LEU A 37 -9.30 -16.06 5.07
C LEU A 37 -8.39 -14.84 4.95
N ALA A 38 -7.18 -14.86 5.52
CA ALA A 38 -6.24 -13.75 5.38
C ALA A 38 -5.91 -13.45 3.91
N PHE A 39 -5.63 -14.49 3.12
CA PHE A 39 -5.22 -14.34 1.73
C PHE A 39 -6.38 -14.03 0.77
N THR A 40 -7.62 -14.40 1.11
CA THR A 40 -8.81 -14.09 0.29
C THR A 40 -9.45 -12.75 0.65
N HIS A 41 -9.22 -12.26 1.86
CA HIS A 41 -9.98 -11.14 2.39
C HIS A 41 -9.15 -9.93 2.82
N LEU A 42 -7.84 -10.08 3.03
CA LEU A 42 -6.95 -8.98 3.42
C LEU A 42 -6.04 -8.56 2.27
N VAL A 43 -5.63 -9.50 1.42
CA VAL A 43 -4.75 -9.23 0.29
C VAL A 43 -5.43 -9.61 -1.01
N GLN A 44 -5.54 -8.68 -1.95
CA GLN A 44 -5.99 -8.98 -3.31
C GLN A 44 -4.77 -9.03 -4.23
N LEU A 45 -4.60 -10.15 -4.94
CA LEU A 45 -3.65 -10.26 -6.03
C LEU A 45 -4.31 -9.83 -7.33
N SER A 46 -3.69 -8.90 -8.04
CA SER A 46 -4.18 -8.42 -9.34
C SER A 46 -3.01 -8.36 -10.33
N PRO A 47 -3.23 -8.70 -11.61
CA PRO A 47 -2.28 -8.31 -12.65
C PRO A 47 -2.26 -6.78 -12.75
N ALA A 48 -1.07 -6.21 -12.87
CA ALA A 48 -0.86 -4.84 -13.30
C ALA A 48 -0.63 -4.87 -14.82
N SER A 49 -1.61 -4.40 -15.57
CA SER A 49 -1.56 -4.37 -17.04
C SER A 49 -1.76 -2.95 -17.53
N GLY A 50 -0.83 -2.45 -18.33
CA GLY A 50 -0.92 -1.16 -19.01
C GLY A 50 0.25 -0.21 -18.73
N PRO A 51 0.52 0.73 -19.64
CA PRO A 51 1.70 1.58 -19.60
C PRO A 51 1.64 2.70 -18.55
N SER A 52 0.49 2.94 -17.94
CA SER A 52 0.23 4.16 -17.16
C SER A 52 1.00 4.28 -15.84
N MET A 53 1.58 3.17 -15.37
CA MET A 53 2.38 3.10 -14.15
C MET A 53 3.84 2.82 -14.43
N LEU A 54 4.30 2.93 -15.68
CA LEU A 54 5.73 2.88 -15.97
C LEU A 54 6.44 4.06 -15.27
N PRO A 55 7.67 3.89 -14.77
CA PRO A 55 8.47 2.64 -14.75
C PRO A 55 8.17 1.71 -13.56
N THR A 56 7.28 2.11 -12.64
CA THR A 56 6.95 1.37 -11.40
C THR A 56 6.37 -0.02 -11.68
N PHE A 57 5.51 -0.16 -12.69
CA PHE A 57 4.98 -1.44 -13.15
C PHE A 57 5.18 -1.61 -14.66
N SER A 58 5.61 -2.80 -15.07
CA SER A 58 5.74 -3.20 -16.46
C SER A 58 4.38 -3.23 -17.16
N VAL A 59 4.39 -3.06 -18.49
CA VAL A 59 3.15 -3.09 -19.31
C VAL A 59 2.44 -4.44 -19.21
N HIS A 60 3.19 -5.53 -19.05
CA HIS A 60 2.70 -6.90 -18.91
C HIS A 60 3.54 -7.71 -17.92
N GLY A 61 2.91 -8.70 -17.28
CA GLY A 61 3.57 -9.73 -16.49
C GLY A 61 3.76 -9.42 -15.00
N ASP A 62 3.54 -8.16 -14.60
CA ASP A 62 3.63 -7.77 -13.20
C ASP A 62 2.36 -8.17 -12.44
N TRP A 63 2.54 -8.87 -11.33
CA TRP A 63 1.45 -9.10 -10.37
C TRP A 63 1.71 -8.31 -9.12
N ILE A 64 0.65 -7.68 -8.61
CA ILE A 64 0.70 -6.82 -7.44
C ILE A 64 -0.21 -7.36 -6.36
N ALA A 65 0.19 -7.12 -5.11
CA ALA A 65 -0.61 -7.38 -3.92
C ALA A 65 -1.14 -6.07 -3.36
N ALA A 66 -2.45 -6.00 -3.17
CA ALA A 66 -3.14 -4.87 -2.56
C ALA A 66 -3.65 -5.25 -1.16
N ASP A 67 -3.35 -4.43 -0.15
CA ASP A 67 -3.96 -4.47 1.18
C ASP A 67 -5.38 -3.89 1.12
N MET A 68 -6.35 -4.76 1.32
CA MET A 68 -7.79 -4.48 1.25
C MET A 68 -8.38 -4.10 2.61
N THR A 69 -7.56 -4.06 3.67
CA THR A 69 -8.02 -3.70 5.02
C THR A 69 -8.58 -2.28 5.08
N ALA A 70 -8.11 -1.39 4.19
CA ALA A 70 -8.65 -0.05 4.03
C ALA A 70 -10.18 -0.07 3.80
N ARG A 71 -10.72 -1.04 3.03
CA ARG A 71 -12.16 -1.12 2.76
C ARG A 71 -13.02 -1.49 3.96
N ARG A 72 -12.46 -2.12 4.99
CA ARG A 72 -13.25 -2.79 6.05
C ARG A 72 -13.62 -1.91 7.23
N GLY A 73 -13.40 -0.60 7.17
CA GLY A 73 -13.76 0.30 8.26
C GLY A 73 -13.14 -0.19 9.57
N GLY A 74 -11.82 -0.26 9.62
CA GLY A 74 -11.12 -0.54 10.86
C GLY A 74 -11.47 0.54 11.88
N GLY A 75 -12.26 0.18 12.89
CA GLY A 75 -12.40 0.98 14.08
C GLY A 75 -11.01 1.33 14.62
N ILE A 76 -10.86 2.61 14.96
CA ILE A 76 -9.87 3.19 15.89
C ILE A 76 -8.91 2.18 16.54
N SER A 77 -7.69 2.14 16.04
CA SER A 77 -6.52 1.97 16.90
C SER A 77 -5.50 3.03 16.51
N SER A 78 -5.56 4.14 17.23
CA SER A 78 -4.51 5.15 17.29
C SER A 78 -3.25 4.51 17.87
N SER A 79 -2.38 3.95 17.01
CA SER A 79 -0.97 3.84 17.37
C SER A 79 -0.35 5.20 17.02
N SER A 80 -0.40 6.09 18.01
CA SER A 80 0.42 7.29 18.08
C SER A 80 1.90 6.89 18.02
N SER A 81 2.49 6.94 16.83
CA SER A 81 3.83 7.51 16.73
C SER A 81 3.59 8.99 16.48
N GLY A 82 3.93 9.84 17.46
CA GLY A 82 4.11 11.27 17.25
C GLY A 82 4.91 11.49 15.97
N ASP A 83 4.63 12.53 15.21
CA ASP A 83 5.03 13.87 15.64
C ASP A 83 4.01 14.94 15.28
N SER A 84 3.86 15.86 16.23
CA SER A 84 2.93 16.98 16.24
C SER A 84 3.57 18.24 15.68
N SER A 85 2.96 18.83 14.64
CA SER A 85 3.03 20.27 14.37
C SER A 85 1.77 20.76 13.62
N GLY A 86 0.82 21.27 14.43
CA GLY A 86 -0.06 22.42 14.20
C GLY A 86 -0.77 22.67 12.86
N GLY A 87 -2.11 22.72 12.91
CA GLY A 87 -2.95 23.45 11.95
C GLY A 87 -4.42 23.06 12.03
N GLY A 88 -5.23 23.87 12.71
CA GLY A 88 -6.64 23.59 13.00
C GLY A 88 -7.56 23.61 11.78
N GLY A 89 -8.45 22.62 11.71
CA GLY A 89 -9.60 22.58 10.83
C GLY A 89 -10.67 21.68 11.44
N SER A 90 -11.71 22.28 12.02
CA SER A 90 -12.91 21.57 12.48
C SER A 90 -13.69 21.07 11.26
N GLY A 91 -13.33 19.90 10.78
CA GLY A 91 -14.16 19.09 9.90
C GLY A 91 -14.63 17.89 10.68
N SER A 92 -15.94 17.81 10.96
CA SER A 92 -16.62 16.62 11.47
C SER A 92 -16.55 15.52 10.40
N GLY A 93 -15.37 14.93 10.21
CA GLY A 93 -15.07 13.95 9.19
C GLY A 93 -15.41 12.56 9.69
N SER A 94 -16.32 11.89 9.00
CA SER A 94 -16.46 10.44 9.00
C SER A 94 -15.10 9.80 8.67
N GLY A 95 -14.27 9.60 9.69
CA GLY A 95 -12.92 9.02 9.63
C GLY A 95 -12.96 7.51 9.39
N GLY A 96 -13.75 7.08 8.40
CA GLY A 96 -13.92 5.69 8.04
C GLY A 96 -12.87 5.28 7.02
N ALA A 97 -12.30 4.08 7.19
CA ALA A 97 -11.61 3.28 6.15
C ALA A 97 -10.28 3.84 5.54
N TYR A 98 -10.20 5.12 5.17
CA TYR A 98 -9.08 5.69 4.40
C TYR A 98 -8.01 6.41 5.25
N ASN A 99 -8.10 6.39 6.58
CA ASN A 99 -7.14 7.05 7.50
C ASN A 99 -5.69 6.52 7.37
N ARG A 100 -5.48 5.39 6.68
CA ARG A 100 -4.15 4.82 6.44
C ARG A 100 -3.52 5.27 5.11
N LEU A 101 -4.30 5.85 4.19
CA LEU A 101 -3.77 6.31 2.91
C LEU A 101 -2.94 7.57 3.13
N ARG A 102 -1.78 7.62 2.46
CA ARG A 102 -0.88 8.78 2.48
C ARG A 102 -0.56 9.19 1.05
N VAL A 103 -0.27 10.48 0.87
CA VAL A 103 0.27 11.01 -0.39
C VAL A 103 1.55 10.22 -0.74
N GLY A 104 1.64 9.75 -1.98
CA GLY A 104 2.70 8.89 -2.50
C GLY A 104 2.38 7.40 -2.52
N ASP A 105 1.31 6.97 -1.84
CA ASP A 105 0.87 5.57 -1.88
C ASP A 105 0.32 5.18 -3.26
N LEU A 106 0.53 3.92 -3.64
CA LEU A 106 -0.15 3.32 -4.80
C LEU A 106 -1.48 2.74 -4.36
N VAL A 107 -2.55 3.06 -5.08
CA VAL A 107 -3.92 2.63 -4.76
C VAL A 107 -4.52 1.82 -5.89
N LEU A 108 -5.21 0.74 -5.52
CA LEU A 108 -6.12 0.00 -6.39
C LEU A 108 -7.48 0.64 -6.28
N TYR A 109 -8.10 1.01 -7.41
CA TYR A 109 -9.45 1.58 -7.41
C TYR A 109 -10.34 0.92 -8.46
N LYS A 110 -11.65 0.98 -8.22
CA LYS A 110 -12.66 0.50 -9.17
C LYS A 110 -12.95 1.57 -10.22
N ILE A 111 -12.93 1.20 -11.50
CA ILE A 111 -13.21 2.13 -12.60
C ILE A 111 -14.73 2.36 -12.69
N PRO A 112 -15.25 3.60 -12.61
CA PRO A 112 -16.70 3.85 -12.60
C PRO A 112 -17.45 3.34 -13.83
N ILE A 113 -16.78 3.36 -14.98
CA ILE A 113 -17.34 2.98 -16.29
C ILE A 113 -17.36 1.45 -16.46
N SER A 114 -16.58 0.71 -15.69
CA SER A 114 -16.47 -0.75 -15.82
C SER A 114 -16.39 -1.42 -14.45
N ASP A 115 -17.47 -2.11 -14.10
CA ASP A 115 -17.60 -2.75 -12.78
C ASP A 115 -16.64 -3.92 -12.52
N SER A 116 -16.08 -4.51 -13.59
CA SER A 116 -15.15 -5.63 -13.52
C SER A 116 -13.68 -5.20 -13.61
N GLN A 117 -13.40 -3.93 -13.93
CA GLN A 117 -12.03 -3.46 -14.13
C GLN A 117 -11.56 -2.58 -12.97
N HIS A 118 -10.28 -2.74 -12.67
CA HIS A 118 -9.59 -2.00 -11.63
C HIS A 118 -8.43 -1.24 -12.25
N GLY A 119 -8.18 -0.04 -11.74
CA GLY A 119 -7.02 0.76 -12.09
C GLY A 119 -6.05 0.83 -10.92
N VAL A 120 -4.78 1.08 -11.26
CA VAL A 120 -3.73 1.39 -10.28
C VAL A 120 -3.19 2.76 -10.61
N LYS A 121 -3.11 3.62 -9.59
CA LYS A 121 -2.55 4.97 -9.69
C LYS A 121 -1.84 5.34 -8.39
N ARG A 122 -1.00 6.37 -8.45
CA ARG A 122 -0.39 6.98 -7.28
C ARG A 122 -1.31 8.05 -6.71
N LEU A 123 -1.45 8.06 -5.39
CA LEU A 123 -2.20 9.09 -4.68
C LEU A 123 -1.32 10.33 -4.52
N VAL A 124 -1.78 11.45 -5.06
CA VAL A 124 -1.05 12.73 -5.08
C VAL A 124 -1.68 13.74 -4.12
N GLY A 125 -2.99 13.63 -3.84
CA GLY A 125 -3.67 14.52 -2.89
C GLY A 125 -4.80 13.82 -2.14
N LEU A 126 -4.98 14.22 -0.89
CA LEU A 126 -6.06 13.82 0.02
C LEU A 126 -7.04 14.99 0.23
N PRO A 127 -8.21 14.76 0.85
CA PRO A 127 -9.17 15.83 1.14
C PRO A 127 -8.54 17.07 1.78
N GLY A 128 -8.72 18.22 1.16
CA GLY A 128 -8.17 19.50 1.63
C GLY A 128 -6.82 19.89 1.02
N ASP A 129 -6.10 18.97 0.39
CA ASP A 129 -4.83 19.25 -0.29
C ASP A 129 -5.07 20.08 -1.56
N TYR A 130 -4.10 20.92 -1.91
CA TYR A 130 -4.06 21.62 -3.20
C TYR A 130 -3.20 20.83 -4.18
N VAL A 131 -3.74 20.56 -5.35
CA VAL A 131 -3.07 19.81 -6.42
C VAL A 131 -3.18 20.55 -7.74
N SER A 132 -2.16 20.43 -8.59
CA SER A 132 -2.20 20.96 -9.95
C SER A 132 -3.14 20.12 -10.82
N LEU A 133 -3.94 20.80 -11.66
CA LEU A 133 -4.82 20.20 -12.65
C LEU A 133 -4.05 19.75 -13.90
N GLY A 134 -2.94 20.42 -14.21
CA GLY A 134 -2.14 20.17 -15.41
C GLY A 134 -1.08 19.09 -15.25
N THR A 135 -0.46 18.73 -16.37
CA THR A 135 0.83 18.02 -16.37
C THR A 135 1.93 19.04 -16.13
N PRO A 136 2.95 18.76 -15.29
CA PRO A 136 4.11 19.63 -15.17
C PRO A 136 4.77 19.88 -16.54
N GLY A 137 4.98 21.14 -16.89
CA GLY A 137 5.54 21.58 -18.17
C GLY A 137 4.54 21.67 -19.33
N GLU A 138 3.24 21.50 -19.08
CA GLU A 138 2.16 21.69 -20.06
C GLU A 138 1.20 22.81 -19.65
N ASP A 139 0.41 23.30 -20.61
CA ASP A 139 -0.62 24.30 -20.36
C ASP A 139 -1.61 23.81 -19.28
N GLY A 140 -1.87 24.66 -18.29
CA GLY A 140 -2.77 24.36 -17.17
C GLY A 140 -2.09 23.88 -15.89
N GLU A 141 -0.75 23.77 -15.85
CA GLU A 141 -0.01 23.44 -14.62
C GLU A 141 -0.24 24.45 -13.47
N GLU A 142 -0.49 25.71 -13.81
CA GLU A 142 -0.72 26.79 -12.85
C GLU A 142 -2.10 26.69 -12.17
N GLN A 143 -3.03 25.97 -12.80
CA GLN A 143 -4.38 25.83 -12.27
C GLN A 143 -4.37 24.78 -11.17
N MET A 144 -4.69 25.21 -9.95
CA MET A 144 -4.79 24.32 -8.80
C MET A 144 -6.25 24.12 -8.39
N ILE A 145 -6.53 22.92 -7.90
CA ILE A 145 -7.80 22.58 -7.27
C ILE A 145 -7.53 22.13 -5.84
N GLN A 146 -8.42 22.51 -4.93
CA GLN A 146 -8.48 21.87 -3.61
C GLN A 146 -9.27 20.58 -3.71
N VAL A 147 -8.68 19.46 -3.30
CA VAL A 147 -9.34 18.15 -3.32
C VAL A 147 -10.58 18.18 -2.42
N PRO A 148 -11.79 17.91 -2.95
CA PRO A 148 -13.01 17.94 -2.17
C PRO A 148 -13.02 16.90 -1.05
N GLN A 149 -13.84 17.14 -0.03
CA GLN A 149 -14.06 16.16 1.03
C GLN A 149 -14.58 14.83 0.47
N GLY A 150 -14.09 13.71 1.02
CA GLY A 150 -14.43 12.37 0.54
C GLY A 150 -13.83 11.96 -0.81
N HIS A 151 -12.95 12.79 -1.39
CA HIS A 151 -12.27 12.50 -2.66
C HIS A 151 -10.74 12.46 -2.49
N CYS A 152 -10.04 11.88 -3.45
CA CYS A 152 -8.60 11.93 -3.57
C CYS A 152 -8.18 12.28 -5.00
N TRP A 153 -6.96 12.77 -5.15
CA TRP A 153 -6.35 13.01 -6.45
C TRP A 153 -5.36 11.90 -6.77
N ILE A 154 -5.55 11.23 -7.90
CA ILE A 154 -4.71 10.11 -8.32
C ILE A 154 -4.09 10.37 -9.70
N VAL A 155 -2.81 10.02 -9.85
CA VAL A 155 -2.02 10.27 -11.06
C VAL A 155 -1.20 9.03 -11.39
N GLY A 156 -1.01 8.75 -12.68
CA GLY A 156 -0.12 7.65 -13.10
C GLY A 156 1.33 8.11 -13.17
N ASP A 157 2.27 7.22 -12.89
CA ASP A 157 3.70 7.54 -12.97
C ASP A 157 4.16 7.85 -14.40
N ASN A 158 3.45 7.32 -15.41
CA ASN A 158 3.66 7.64 -16.82
C ASN A 158 2.63 8.66 -17.29
N LEU A 159 2.91 9.94 -17.03
CA LEU A 159 1.97 11.06 -17.23
C LEU A 159 1.31 11.08 -18.63
N PRO A 160 2.04 10.94 -19.76
CA PRO A 160 1.44 11.01 -21.10
C PRO A 160 0.54 9.82 -21.45
N ALA A 161 0.83 8.64 -20.89
CA ALA A 161 0.07 7.41 -21.15
C ALA A 161 -0.99 7.13 -20.07
N SER A 162 -1.22 8.09 -19.18
CA SER A 162 -2.08 7.92 -18.01
C SER A 162 -3.39 8.67 -18.17
N ARG A 163 -4.49 7.91 -18.21
CA ARG A 163 -5.83 8.44 -17.92
C ARG A 163 -6.05 8.44 -16.41
N ASP A 164 -6.05 9.62 -15.81
CA ASP A 164 -6.07 9.83 -14.36
C ASP A 164 -6.86 11.09 -13.95
N SER A 165 -6.75 11.54 -12.69
CA SER A 165 -7.58 12.62 -12.16
C SER A 165 -7.44 13.95 -12.92
N ARG A 166 -6.34 14.17 -13.65
CA ARG A 166 -6.20 15.35 -14.51
C ARG A 166 -7.25 15.38 -15.63
N GLN A 167 -7.72 14.22 -16.08
CA GLN A 167 -8.68 14.09 -17.17
C GLN A 167 -10.13 13.90 -16.70
N PHE A 168 -10.36 13.20 -15.58
CA PHE A 168 -11.71 12.89 -15.09
C PHE A 168 -12.06 13.56 -13.74
N GLY A 169 -11.14 14.31 -13.15
CA GLY A 169 -11.31 14.98 -11.87
C GLY A 169 -11.00 14.11 -10.64
N PRO A 170 -11.34 14.60 -9.43
CA PRO A 170 -11.08 13.90 -8.18
C PRO A 170 -11.80 12.55 -8.12
N LEU A 171 -11.13 11.51 -7.63
CA LEU A 171 -11.71 10.18 -7.45
C LEU A 171 -12.39 10.08 -6.07
N PRO A 172 -13.66 9.66 -5.97
CA PRO A 172 -14.28 9.35 -4.69
C PRO A 172 -13.49 8.28 -3.92
N LEU A 173 -13.17 8.54 -2.64
CA LEU A 173 -12.45 7.59 -1.78
C LEU A 173 -13.19 6.25 -1.63
N ALA A 174 -14.52 6.24 -1.81
CA ALA A 174 -15.33 5.02 -1.80
C ALA A 174 -14.99 4.04 -2.95
N LEU A 175 -14.39 4.52 -4.04
CA LEU A 175 -13.93 3.66 -5.15
C LEU A 175 -12.55 3.07 -4.92
N VAL A 176 -11.80 3.58 -3.95
CA VAL A 176 -10.50 3.04 -3.56
C VAL A 176 -10.72 1.72 -2.85
N GLN A 177 -10.12 0.67 -3.40
CA GLN A 177 -10.29 -0.69 -2.93
C GLN A 177 -9.24 -1.11 -1.90
N GLY A 178 -8.01 -0.62 -2.06
CA GLY A 178 -6.88 -1.02 -1.24
C GLY A 178 -5.58 -0.32 -1.64
N LYS A 179 -4.58 -0.44 -0.78
CA LYS A 179 -3.23 0.09 -1.00
C LYS A 179 -2.34 -0.99 -1.58
N ILE A 180 -1.59 -0.70 -2.64
CA ILE A 180 -0.59 -1.63 -3.17
C ILE A 180 0.59 -1.70 -2.21
N ILE A 181 0.93 -2.91 -1.78
CA ILE A 181 1.98 -3.17 -0.78
C ILE A 181 3.19 -3.90 -1.35
N ALA A 182 3.03 -4.67 -2.44
CA ALA A 182 4.13 -5.42 -3.03
C ALA A 182 3.92 -5.72 -4.51
N LYS A 183 5.03 -5.79 -5.26
CA LYS A 183 5.13 -6.52 -6.52
C LYS A 183 5.50 -7.96 -6.18
N VAL A 184 4.66 -8.92 -6.57
CA VAL A 184 4.82 -10.34 -6.22
C VAL A 184 5.37 -11.19 -7.37
N LEU A 185 5.10 -10.80 -8.62
CA LEU A 185 5.66 -11.44 -9.82
C LEU A 185 6.18 -10.39 -10.81
N PRO A 186 7.19 -10.75 -11.63
CA PRO A 186 7.93 -12.02 -11.64
C PRO A 186 8.78 -12.25 -10.37
N TRP A 187 8.95 -13.51 -9.96
CA TRP A 187 9.53 -13.86 -8.64
C TRP A 187 10.92 -13.27 -8.36
N ARG A 188 11.74 -13.09 -9.41
CA ARG A 188 13.09 -12.50 -9.31
C ARG A 188 13.07 -11.00 -9.00
N GLU A 189 11.97 -10.33 -9.32
CA GLU A 189 11.79 -8.88 -9.18
C GLU A 189 10.76 -8.55 -8.09
N ARG A 190 10.41 -9.50 -7.23
CA ARG A 190 9.47 -9.24 -6.15
C ARG A 190 10.09 -8.27 -5.14
N HIS A 191 9.33 -7.26 -4.75
CA HIS A 191 9.74 -6.36 -3.69
C HIS A 191 8.52 -5.69 -3.05
N TRP A 192 8.71 -5.20 -1.84
CA TRP A 192 7.72 -4.36 -1.18
C TRP A 192 7.68 -2.99 -1.85
N ILE A 193 6.48 -2.48 -2.06
CA ILE A 193 6.27 -1.10 -2.50
C ILE A 193 6.29 -0.23 -1.24
N ARG A 194 7.23 0.69 -1.18
CA ARG A 194 7.31 1.71 -0.15
C ARG A 194 6.87 3.05 -0.73
N ASN A 195 6.30 3.90 0.13
CA ASN A 195 6.09 5.28 -0.22
C ASN A 195 7.48 5.94 -0.29
N GLY A 196 7.80 6.52 -1.45
CA GLY A 196 9.08 7.19 -1.69
C GLY A 196 9.01 8.71 -1.56
N LEU A 197 7.85 9.26 -1.17
CA LEU A 197 7.69 10.68 -0.91
C LEU A 197 7.97 10.96 0.57
N ASP A 198 9.18 11.46 0.85
CA ASP A 198 9.55 11.95 2.17
C ASP A 198 9.28 13.46 2.27
N PRO A 199 8.71 13.95 3.38
CA PRO A 199 8.55 15.38 3.60
C PRO A 199 9.92 16.07 3.58
N VAL A 200 10.06 17.09 2.75
CA VAL A 200 11.25 17.95 2.78
C VAL A 200 11.18 18.79 4.07
N PRO A 201 12.25 18.79 4.90
CA PRO A 201 12.30 19.65 6.06
C PRO A 201 12.11 21.10 5.66
N SER A 202 11.25 21.83 6.37
CA SER A 202 11.03 23.25 6.10
C SER A 202 12.36 24.00 6.23
N PRO A 203 12.66 24.95 5.33
CA PRO A 203 13.87 25.77 5.44
C PRO A 203 13.80 26.57 6.75
N GLY A 204 14.52 26.10 7.78
CA GLY A 204 14.51 26.70 9.13
C GLY A 204 14.65 25.73 10.30
N SER A 205 14.50 24.41 10.11
CA SER A 205 14.62 23.41 11.20
C SER A 205 16.02 22.83 11.40
N GLY A 206 17.07 23.47 10.85
CA GLY A 206 18.46 23.11 11.15
C GLY A 206 18.89 23.62 12.53
N PRO A 207 19.84 22.97 13.22
CA PRO A 207 20.37 23.49 14.48
C PRO A 207 20.92 24.90 14.25
N SER A 208 20.40 25.88 15.01
CA SER A 208 20.88 27.26 14.94
C SER A 208 22.40 27.27 15.12
N PRO A 209 23.17 27.96 14.25
CA PRO A 209 24.59 28.16 14.50
C PRO A 209 24.71 28.89 15.84
N GLY A 210 25.34 28.24 16.82
CA GLY A 210 25.60 28.82 18.12
C GLY A 210 26.37 30.13 17.99
N PRO A 211 26.27 31.06 18.96
CA PRO A 211 26.97 32.32 18.89
C PRO A 211 28.47 32.08 18.75
N SER A 212 29.06 32.63 17.69
CA SER A 212 30.51 32.66 17.49
C SER A 212 31.15 33.44 18.64
N SER A 213 31.97 32.77 19.44
CA SER A 213 32.85 33.34 20.46
C SER A 213 34.00 34.13 19.85
#